data_AF-A0A522T9I4-F1
#
_entry.id   AF-A0A522T9I4-F1
#
_cell.length_a   1.000
_cell.length_b   1.000
_cell.length_c   1.000
_cell.angle_alpha   90.00
_cell.angle_beta   90.00
_cell.angle_gamma   90.00
#
_symmetry.space_group_name_H-M   'P 1'
#
loop_
_entity.id
_entity.type
_entity.pdbx_description
1 polymer ?
#
loop_
_entity_poly.entity_id
_entity_poly.type
_entity_poly.pdbx_seq_one_letter_code
_entity_poly.pdbx_strand_id
1 'polypeptide(L)'
;MTPTNVLEAADFNDHHIGHRVVLEDPIRRVLLVSLRKGQTLAENTAEGLLTIYCASGQVELNHRPGKSTLKAGDIIGLVPGERHSLLALEDARLLVTLVHPAPEALWNSLAPSGRDLDLRSVPHAQRHSTVFYAFDNLAVGEKFFIVNDHDPQPLRFQIEQARPGEMSWEYALRGPEHFRIEIARVAAPARA
;
A
#
# COMPACT_ATOMS: atom_id res chain seq x y z
N MET A 1 -5.01 2.50 -14.20
CA MET A 1 -4.56 1.21 -13.62
C MET A 1 -4.88 0.10 -14.61
N THR A 2 -3.95 -0.80 -14.89
CA THR A 2 -4.18 -1.95 -15.78
C THR A 2 -4.65 -3.14 -14.93
N PRO A 3 -5.69 -3.88 -15.34
CA PRO A 3 -6.09 -5.10 -14.65
C PRO A 3 -4.95 -6.12 -14.61
N THR A 4 -4.73 -6.75 -13.45
CA THR A 4 -3.72 -7.80 -13.26
C THR A 4 -4.41 -9.17 -13.16
N ASN A 5 -4.02 -10.12 -14.00
CA ASN A 5 -4.45 -11.51 -13.88
C ASN A 5 -3.56 -12.24 -12.86
N VAL A 6 -4.17 -12.67 -11.75
CA VAL A 6 -3.47 -13.31 -10.62
C VAL A 6 -3.37 -14.84 -10.76
N LEU A 7 -3.96 -15.42 -11.81
CA LEU A 7 -3.99 -16.87 -12.04
C LEU A 7 -3.00 -17.35 -13.11
N GLU A 8 -2.15 -16.47 -13.64
CA GLU A 8 -1.14 -16.85 -14.62
C GLU A 8 -0.10 -17.83 -14.05
N ALA A 9 0.44 -18.70 -14.91
CA ALA A 9 1.19 -19.89 -14.49
C ALA A 9 2.59 -19.59 -13.92
N ALA A 10 3.16 -18.42 -14.18
CA ALA A 10 4.57 -18.12 -13.97
C ALA A 10 4.99 -17.93 -12.50
N ASP A 11 4.04 -17.93 -11.55
CA ASP A 11 4.31 -17.56 -10.16
C ASP A 11 4.67 -18.75 -9.25
N PHE A 12 4.63 -20.00 -9.74
CA PHE A 12 5.02 -21.17 -8.94
C PHE A 12 6.52 -21.44 -9.02
N ASN A 13 7.09 -21.87 -7.88
CA ASN A 13 8.46 -22.34 -7.81
C ASN A 13 8.55 -23.61 -6.95
N ASP A 14 9.35 -24.59 -7.37
CA ASP A 14 9.43 -25.88 -6.69
C ASP A 14 10.32 -25.83 -5.43
N HIS A 15 11.21 -24.83 -5.32
CA HIS A 15 12.18 -24.70 -4.22
C HIS A 15 11.79 -23.68 -3.16
N HIS A 16 10.99 -22.68 -3.51
CA HIS A 16 10.54 -21.64 -2.59
C HIS A 16 9.10 -21.22 -2.88
N ILE A 17 8.48 -20.55 -1.91
CA ILE A 17 7.14 -19.98 -2.08
C ILE A 17 7.23 -18.77 -3.01
N GLY A 18 6.39 -18.74 -4.04
CA GLY A 18 6.27 -17.59 -4.92
C GLY A 18 5.58 -16.44 -4.21
N HIS A 19 6.20 -15.26 -4.22
CA HIS A 19 5.61 -14.02 -3.67
C HIS A 19 5.69 -12.91 -4.72
N ARG A 20 4.53 -12.33 -5.06
CA ARG A 20 4.44 -11.20 -5.99
C ARG A 20 3.54 -10.12 -5.43
N VAL A 21 4.01 -8.88 -5.43
CA VAL A 21 3.17 -7.72 -5.10
C VAL A 21 2.25 -7.45 -6.29
N VAL A 22 0.94 -7.51 -6.04
CA VAL A 22 -0.11 -7.25 -7.05
C VAL A 22 -0.51 -5.78 -7.02
N LEU A 23 -0.62 -5.21 -5.83
CA LEU A 23 -0.95 -3.82 -5.60
C LEU A 23 -0.28 -3.37 -4.31
N GLU A 24 0.26 -2.16 -4.31
CA GLU A 24 0.78 -1.51 -3.12
C GLU A 24 0.45 -0.03 -3.19
N ASP A 25 -0.23 0.44 -2.14
CA ASP A 25 -0.54 1.84 -1.88
C ASP A 25 -0.13 2.16 -0.43
N PRO A 26 -0.14 3.43 0.00
CA PRO A 26 0.41 3.83 1.30
C PRO A 26 -0.20 3.14 2.53
N ILE A 27 -1.38 2.52 2.41
CA ILE A 27 -2.07 1.87 3.53
C ILE A 27 -2.31 0.38 3.30
N ARG A 28 -2.22 -0.11 2.07
CA ARG A 28 -2.62 -1.45 1.69
C ARG A 28 -1.62 -2.09 0.74
N ARG A 29 -1.34 -3.36 1.03
CA ARG A 29 -0.54 -4.24 0.18
C ARG A 29 -1.32 -5.50 -0.16
N VAL A 30 -1.39 -5.84 -1.44
CA VAL A 30 -1.99 -7.07 -1.95
C VAL A 30 -0.87 -7.93 -2.53
N LEU A 31 -0.71 -9.12 -1.97
CA LEU A 31 0.29 -10.10 -2.37
C LEU A 31 -0.40 -11.30 -3.02
N LEU A 32 0.15 -11.78 -4.12
CA LEU A 32 -0.10 -13.13 -4.58
C LEU A 32 0.96 -14.05 -3.97
N VAL A 33 0.49 -15.09 -3.29
CA VAL A 33 1.32 -16.14 -2.72
C VAL A 33 1.00 -17.45 -3.44
N SER A 34 2.01 -18.05 -4.06
CA SER A 34 1.87 -19.28 -4.83
C SER A 34 2.67 -20.39 -4.14
N LEU A 35 1.99 -21.45 -3.72
CA LEU A 35 2.58 -22.59 -3.02
C LEU A 35 2.38 -23.86 -3.82
N ARG A 36 3.45 -24.61 -4.07
CA ARG A 36 3.33 -25.99 -4.52
C ARG A 36 2.77 -26.87 -3.40
N LYS A 37 2.06 -27.94 -3.75
CA LYS A 37 1.62 -28.95 -2.80
C LYS A 37 2.75 -29.37 -1.85
N GLY A 38 2.49 -29.35 -0.55
CA GLY A 38 3.43 -29.70 0.50
C GLY A 38 4.34 -28.56 0.97
N GLN A 39 4.38 -27.41 0.27
CA GLN A 39 5.09 -26.23 0.77
C GLN A 39 4.32 -25.58 1.93
N THR A 40 5.08 -24.98 2.85
CA THR A 40 4.55 -24.38 4.08
C THR A 40 5.04 -22.95 4.21
N LEU A 41 4.12 -22.00 4.40
CA LEU A 41 4.46 -20.68 4.91
C LEU A 41 4.59 -20.78 6.44
N ALA A 42 5.77 -20.46 6.95
CA ALA A 42 6.08 -20.52 8.37
C ALA A 42 5.15 -19.61 9.21
N GLU A 43 5.04 -19.91 10.51
CA GLU A 43 4.25 -19.10 11.44
C GLU A 43 4.73 -17.65 11.45
N ASN A 44 3.79 -16.72 11.24
CA ASN A 44 4.05 -15.29 11.28
C ASN A 44 2.84 -14.54 11.88
N THR A 45 3.02 -13.24 12.12
CA THR A 45 1.97 -12.29 12.51
C THR A 45 1.97 -11.10 11.58
N ALA A 46 0.81 -10.49 11.36
CA ALA A 46 0.70 -9.22 10.66
C ALA A 46 0.29 -8.11 11.63
N GLU A 47 0.91 -6.93 11.53
CA GLU A 47 0.57 -5.77 12.38
C GLU A 47 -0.76 -5.11 11.99
N GLY A 48 -1.30 -5.43 10.82
CA GLY A 48 -2.52 -4.85 10.27
C GLY A 48 -3.65 -5.87 10.07
N LEU A 49 -4.77 -5.38 9.55
CA LEU A 49 -5.88 -6.26 9.15
C LEU A 49 -5.43 -7.09 7.96
N LEU A 50 -5.63 -8.40 8.05
CA LEU A 50 -5.17 -9.36 7.05
C LEU A 50 -6.37 -10.13 6.51
N THR A 51 -6.43 -10.30 5.18
CA THR A 51 -7.34 -11.26 4.56
C THR A 51 -6.57 -12.21 3.68
N ILE A 52 -6.99 -13.47 3.64
CA ILE A 52 -6.45 -14.51 2.78
C ILE A 52 -7.60 -15.05 1.94
N TYR A 53 -7.57 -14.79 0.64
CA TYR A 53 -8.48 -15.34 -0.35
C TYR A 53 -7.79 -16.47 -1.11
N CYS A 54 -8.36 -17.67 -1.09
CA CYS A 54 -7.85 -18.80 -1.85
C CYS A 54 -8.36 -18.71 -3.29
N ALA A 55 -7.50 -18.26 -4.21
CA ALA A 55 -7.86 -18.05 -5.60
C ALA A 55 -7.89 -19.38 -6.40
N SER A 56 -7.02 -20.34 -6.05
CA SER A 56 -7.00 -21.68 -6.64
C SER A 56 -6.39 -22.69 -5.68
N GLY A 57 -6.72 -23.97 -5.88
CA GLY A 57 -6.19 -25.08 -5.09
C GLY A 57 -6.78 -25.14 -3.69
N GLN A 58 -5.99 -25.66 -2.75
CA GLN A 58 -6.42 -25.89 -1.39
C GLN A 58 -5.26 -25.75 -0.42
N VAL A 59 -5.49 -25.04 0.69
CA VAL A 59 -4.53 -24.86 1.76
C VAL A 59 -5.16 -25.15 3.11
N GLU A 60 -4.31 -25.50 4.06
CA GLU A 60 -4.61 -25.59 5.46
C GLU A 60 -4.01 -24.37 6.15
N LEU A 61 -4.87 -23.57 6.78
CA LEU A 61 -4.50 -22.41 7.57
C LEU A 61 -4.60 -22.77 9.05
N ASN A 62 -3.48 -22.70 9.76
CA ASN A 62 -3.51 -22.65 11.21
C ASN A 62 -3.59 -21.17 11.61
N HIS A 63 -4.57 -20.83 12.43
CA HIS A 63 -4.77 -19.49 13.02
C HIS A 63 -5.04 -19.65 14.53
N ARG A 64 -5.14 -18.60 15.33
CA ARG A 64 -5.33 -18.78 16.79
C ARG A 64 -6.63 -18.12 17.27
N PRO A 65 -7.56 -18.87 17.90
CA PRO A 65 -7.54 -20.32 18.15
C PRO A 65 -8.22 -21.09 17.02
N GLY A 66 -7.48 -21.75 16.14
CA GLY A 66 -8.16 -22.59 15.15
C GLY A 66 -7.31 -23.17 14.04
N LYS A 67 -8.01 -23.97 13.24
CA LYS A 67 -7.49 -24.53 12.02
C LYS A 67 -8.62 -24.55 11.02
N SER A 68 -8.35 -24.09 9.81
CA SER A 68 -9.34 -24.02 8.75
C SER A 68 -8.72 -24.51 7.47
N THR A 69 -9.51 -25.23 6.67
CA THR A 69 -9.14 -25.57 5.31
C THR A 69 -9.78 -24.54 4.38
N LEU A 70 -8.97 -23.91 3.52
CA LEU A 70 -9.43 -22.96 2.52
C LEU A 70 -9.29 -23.61 1.15
N LYS A 71 -10.40 -23.73 0.41
CA LYS A 71 -10.43 -24.14 -1.00
C LYS A 71 -10.68 -22.93 -1.89
N ALA A 72 -10.48 -23.10 -3.20
CA ALA A 72 -10.74 -22.07 -4.18
C ALA A 72 -12.11 -21.39 -3.97
N GLY A 73 -12.11 -20.06 -3.85
CA GLY A 73 -13.28 -19.24 -3.57
C GLY A 73 -13.46 -18.84 -2.10
N ASP A 74 -12.78 -19.52 -1.16
CA ASP A 74 -12.88 -19.19 0.26
C ASP A 74 -12.06 -17.94 0.60
N ILE A 75 -12.55 -17.16 1.57
CA ILE A 75 -11.84 -16.03 2.17
C ILE A 75 -11.92 -16.10 3.69
N ILE A 76 -10.85 -15.70 4.36
CA ILE A 76 -10.83 -15.52 5.81
C ILE A 76 -10.11 -14.23 6.17
N GLY A 77 -10.63 -13.53 7.18
CA GLY A 77 -9.97 -12.38 7.80
C GLY A 77 -9.30 -12.79 9.10
N LEU A 78 -8.12 -12.24 9.35
CA LEU A 78 -7.36 -12.39 10.59
C LEU A 78 -7.18 -11.01 11.23
N VAL A 79 -7.19 -10.96 12.56
CA VAL A 79 -7.02 -9.70 13.30
C VAL A 79 -5.53 -9.35 13.46
N PRO A 80 -5.19 -8.08 13.71
CA PRO A 80 -3.80 -7.69 13.95
C PRO A 80 -3.15 -8.51 15.07
N GLY A 81 -1.91 -8.95 14.83
CA GLY A 81 -1.13 -9.77 15.76
C GLY A 81 -1.53 -11.25 15.79
N GLU A 82 -2.56 -11.67 15.05
CA GLU A 82 -2.97 -13.06 15.02
C GLU A 82 -1.93 -13.93 14.30
N ARG A 83 -1.45 -14.95 15.01
CA ARG A 83 -0.45 -15.90 14.49
C ARG A 83 -1.09 -16.82 13.48
N HIS A 84 -0.45 -16.96 12.34
CA HIS A 84 -0.94 -17.82 11.26
C HIS A 84 0.20 -18.53 10.52
N SER A 85 -0.09 -19.73 10.00
CA SER A 85 0.77 -20.48 9.09
C SER A 85 -0.07 -21.18 8.04
N LEU A 86 0.53 -21.49 6.89
CA LEU A 86 -0.17 -22.14 5.77
C LEU A 86 0.57 -23.41 5.36
N LEU A 87 -0.17 -24.47 5.07
CA LEU A 87 0.33 -25.67 4.38
C LEU A 87 -0.48 -25.88 3.11
N ALA A 88 0.19 -26.03 1.98
CA ALA A 88 -0.46 -26.32 0.70
C ALA A 88 -0.86 -27.79 0.60
N LEU A 89 -2.16 -28.08 0.50
CA LEU A 89 -2.69 -29.43 0.28
C LEU A 89 -2.71 -29.79 -1.21
N GLU A 90 -2.82 -28.77 -2.05
CA GLU A 90 -2.69 -28.79 -3.51
C GLU A 90 -1.83 -27.61 -3.95
N ASP A 91 -1.45 -27.55 -5.23
CA ASP A 91 -0.87 -26.33 -5.80
C ASP A 91 -1.88 -25.18 -5.65
N ALA A 92 -1.53 -24.19 -4.83
CA ALA A 92 -2.47 -23.18 -4.37
C ALA A 92 -1.97 -21.76 -4.65
N ARG A 93 -2.92 -20.87 -4.95
CA ARG A 93 -2.68 -19.43 -5.06
C ARG A 93 -3.55 -18.70 -4.07
N LEU A 94 -2.94 -17.84 -3.28
CA LEU A 94 -3.62 -17.04 -2.28
C LEU A 94 -3.41 -15.56 -2.58
N LEU A 95 -4.50 -14.80 -2.61
CA LEU A 95 -4.41 -13.35 -2.50
C LEU A 95 -4.43 -12.97 -1.02
N VAL A 96 -3.32 -12.42 -0.56
CA VAL A 96 -3.14 -11.95 0.80
C VAL A 96 -3.21 -10.43 0.78
N THR A 97 -4.26 -9.86 1.37
CA THR A 97 -4.38 -8.40 1.49
C THR A 97 -4.09 -7.98 2.92
N LEU A 98 -3.09 -7.12 3.07
CA LEU A 98 -2.70 -6.50 4.33
C LEU A 98 -3.07 -5.02 4.29
N VAL A 99 -3.80 -4.55 5.29
CA VAL A 99 -4.10 -3.13 5.51
C VAL A 99 -3.42 -2.68 6.80
N HIS A 100 -2.48 -1.76 6.68
CA HIS A 100 -1.69 -1.26 7.79
C HIS A 100 -2.49 -0.24 8.63
N PRO A 101 -2.31 -0.23 9.97
CA PRO A 101 -2.71 0.91 10.77
C PRO A 101 -1.96 2.13 10.27
N ALA A 102 -2.69 3.20 9.94
CA ALA A 102 -2.11 4.37 9.31
C ALA A 102 -2.78 5.65 9.82
N PRO A 103 -2.01 6.73 10.07
CA PRO A 103 -2.59 8.05 10.36
C PRO A 103 -3.42 8.56 9.17
N GLU A 104 -4.34 9.48 9.47
CA GLU A 104 -5.30 10.04 8.51
C GLU A 104 -4.61 10.60 7.24
N ALA A 105 -3.42 11.17 7.37
CA ALA A 105 -2.67 11.71 6.24
C ALA A 105 -2.38 10.67 5.14
N LEU A 106 -2.12 9.39 5.48
CA LEU A 106 -1.93 8.35 4.46
C LEU A 106 -3.25 7.96 3.80
N TRP A 107 -4.37 7.95 4.54
CA TRP A 107 -5.69 7.76 3.95
C TRP A 107 -6.06 8.91 3.01
N ASN A 108 -5.78 10.15 3.40
CA ASN A 108 -6.00 11.32 2.57
C ASN A 108 -5.12 11.30 1.31
N SER A 109 -3.92 10.72 1.36
CA SER A 109 -3.07 10.57 0.18
C SER A 109 -3.68 9.71 -0.92
N LEU A 110 -4.64 8.82 -0.61
CA LEU A 110 -5.35 8.01 -1.61
C LEU A 110 -6.37 8.80 -2.44
N ALA A 111 -6.91 9.88 -1.88
CA ALA A 111 -7.87 10.76 -2.53
C ALA A 111 -7.61 12.21 -2.09
N PRO A 112 -6.48 12.79 -2.53
CA PRO A 112 -5.91 13.98 -1.89
C PRO A 112 -6.63 15.28 -2.24
N SER A 113 -7.39 15.30 -3.34
CA SER A 113 -8.09 16.48 -3.85
C SER A 113 -8.90 17.20 -2.74
N GLY A 114 -8.50 18.43 -2.43
CA GLY A 114 -9.11 19.29 -1.40
C GLY A 114 -8.81 18.91 0.06
N ARG A 115 -7.89 17.97 0.33
CA ARG A 115 -7.61 17.47 1.69
C ARG A 115 -6.28 17.96 2.26
N ASP A 116 -6.18 17.90 3.59
CA ASP A 116 -4.96 18.15 4.33
C ASP A 116 -4.25 16.82 4.63
N LEU A 117 -2.94 16.79 4.35
CA LEU A 117 -2.03 15.72 4.68
C LEU A 117 -1.13 16.25 5.82
N ASP A 118 -1.53 15.97 7.06
CA ASP A 118 -0.75 16.36 8.23
C ASP A 118 0.47 15.45 8.42
N LEU A 119 1.61 15.89 7.88
CA LEU A 119 2.86 15.15 7.88
C LEU A 119 3.45 14.99 9.29
N ARG A 120 3.01 15.79 10.27
CA ARG A 120 3.46 15.67 11.66
C ARG A 120 3.06 14.32 12.26
N SER A 121 1.93 13.78 11.81
CA SER A 121 1.42 12.46 12.19
C SER A 121 2.10 11.30 11.45
N VAL A 122 2.77 11.57 10.32
CA VAL A 122 3.36 10.56 9.45
C VAL A 122 4.81 10.27 9.86
N PRO A 123 5.21 8.98 9.98
CA PRO A 123 6.60 8.62 10.24
C PRO A 123 7.55 9.28 9.24
N HIS A 124 8.66 9.84 9.72
CA HIS A 124 9.58 10.64 8.90
C HIS A 124 9.97 9.96 7.57
N ALA A 125 10.29 8.66 7.63
CA ALA A 125 10.68 7.86 6.46
C ALA A 125 9.58 7.73 5.39
N GLN A 126 8.30 7.93 5.75
CA GLN A 126 7.16 7.78 4.84
C GLN A 126 6.60 9.13 4.34
N ARG A 127 7.03 10.26 4.92
CA ARG A 127 6.48 11.59 4.59
C ARG A 127 6.58 11.89 3.09
N HIS A 128 7.78 11.73 2.54
CA HIS A 128 8.03 12.05 1.12
C HIS A 128 7.22 11.14 0.21
N SER A 129 7.30 9.81 0.40
CA SER A 129 6.54 8.85 -0.42
C SER A 129 5.03 9.11 -0.36
N THR A 130 4.49 9.52 0.79
CA THR A 130 3.08 9.88 0.95
C THR A 130 2.69 11.08 0.09
N VAL A 131 3.51 12.14 0.09
CA VAL A 131 3.24 13.36 -0.69
C VAL A 131 3.43 13.11 -2.18
N PHE A 132 4.45 12.33 -2.58
CA PHE A 132 4.65 11.92 -3.97
C PHE A 132 3.47 11.10 -4.48
N TYR A 133 3.02 10.11 -3.71
CA TYR A 133 1.86 9.30 -4.06
C TYR A 133 0.62 10.17 -4.25
N ALA A 134 0.36 11.10 -3.31
CA ALA A 134 -0.76 12.04 -3.41
C ALA A 134 -0.67 12.90 -4.68
N PHE A 135 0.48 13.51 -4.94
CA PHE A 135 0.69 14.35 -6.13
C PHE A 135 0.49 13.58 -7.43
N ASP A 136 1.05 12.37 -7.54
CA ASP A 136 0.93 11.51 -8.73
C ASP A 136 -0.52 11.05 -9.00
N ASN A 137 -1.42 11.13 -8.02
CA ASN A 137 -2.84 10.80 -8.17
C ASN A 137 -3.74 12.03 -8.40
N LEU A 138 -3.20 13.25 -8.45
CA LEU A 138 -3.97 14.43 -8.84
C LEU A 138 -4.21 14.48 -10.35
N ALA A 139 -5.41 14.88 -10.77
CA ALA A 139 -5.64 15.40 -12.10
C ALA A 139 -5.13 16.85 -12.23
N VAL A 140 -4.91 17.32 -13.46
CA VAL A 140 -4.51 18.72 -13.70
C VAL A 140 -5.61 19.66 -13.20
N GLY A 141 -5.21 20.66 -12.41
CA GLY A 141 -6.10 21.61 -11.73
C GLY A 141 -6.53 21.17 -10.33
N GLU A 142 -6.31 19.91 -9.95
CA GLU A 142 -6.54 19.46 -8.57
C GLU A 142 -5.38 19.83 -7.66
N LYS A 143 -5.68 19.85 -6.36
CA LYS A 143 -4.76 20.28 -5.31
C LYS A 143 -5.04 19.64 -3.98
N PHE A 144 -4.04 19.60 -3.11
CA PHE A 144 -4.15 19.25 -1.71
C PHE A 144 -3.26 20.15 -0.88
N PHE A 145 -3.27 19.96 0.44
CA PHE A 145 -2.39 20.69 1.34
C PHE A 145 -1.53 19.75 2.15
N ILE A 146 -0.29 20.15 2.41
CA ILE A 146 0.53 19.52 3.45
C ILE A 146 0.59 20.43 4.67
N VAL A 147 0.58 19.83 5.86
CA VAL A 147 0.86 20.51 7.13
C VAL A 147 2.13 19.92 7.73
N ASN A 148 3.09 20.76 8.08
CA ASN A 148 4.37 20.33 8.65
C ASN A 148 4.84 21.27 9.77
N ASP A 149 5.65 20.74 10.68
CA ASP A 149 6.22 21.47 11.83
C ASP A 149 7.43 22.35 11.47
N HIS A 150 7.96 22.22 10.27
CA HIS A 150 9.03 23.06 9.72
C HIS A 150 8.80 23.32 8.23
N ASP A 151 9.50 24.30 7.65
CA ASP A 151 9.40 24.63 6.23
C ASP A 151 9.90 23.43 5.38
N PRO A 152 9.04 22.75 4.60
CA PRO A 152 9.42 21.52 3.90
C PRO A 152 10.13 21.80 2.57
N GLN A 153 11.10 22.73 2.56
CA GLN A 153 11.89 23.07 1.38
C GLN A 153 12.57 21.84 0.74
N PRO A 154 13.18 20.90 1.50
CA PRO A 154 13.79 19.72 0.89
C PRO A 154 12.78 18.86 0.11
N LEU A 155 11.56 18.71 0.62
CA LEU A 155 10.48 18.00 -0.06
C LEU A 155 10.07 18.73 -1.35
N ARG A 156 9.89 20.05 -1.29
CA ARG A 156 9.61 20.87 -2.48
C ARG A 156 10.63 20.64 -3.58
N PHE A 157 11.92 20.75 -3.25
CA PHE A 157 13.01 20.57 -4.23
C PHE A 157 13.00 19.17 -4.84
N GLN A 158 12.72 18.13 -4.06
CA GLN A 158 12.65 16.76 -4.57
C GLN A 158 11.49 16.56 -5.54
N ILE A 159 10.30 17.11 -5.25
CA ILE A 159 9.16 16.99 -6.17
C ILE A 159 9.44 17.77 -7.45
N GLU A 160 9.94 19.00 -7.37
CA GLU A 160 10.27 19.81 -8.54
C GLU A 160 11.31 19.13 -9.43
N GLN A 161 12.34 18.52 -8.83
CA GLN A 161 13.35 17.77 -9.59
C GLN A 161 12.74 16.55 -10.30
N ALA A 162 11.80 15.86 -9.64
CA ALA A 162 11.20 14.64 -10.15
C ALA A 162 10.03 14.89 -11.14
N ARG A 163 9.39 16.08 -11.07
CA ARG A 163 8.21 16.49 -11.84
C ARG A 163 8.36 17.94 -12.33
N PRO A 164 9.41 18.27 -13.11
CA PRO A 164 9.74 19.66 -13.42
C PRO A 164 8.59 20.38 -14.12
N GLY A 165 8.16 21.52 -13.56
CA GLY A 165 7.07 22.33 -14.12
C GLY A 165 5.66 21.73 -14.04
N GLU A 166 5.47 20.60 -13.34
CA GLU A 166 4.14 19.98 -13.17
C GLU A 166 3.40 20.48 -11.93
N MET A 167 4.10 21.13 -11.00
CA MET A 167 3.61 21.46 -9.66
C MET A 167 3.58 22.99 -9.44
N SER A 168 2.52 23.48 -8.77
CA SER A 168 2.59 24.74 -8.03
C SER A 168 2.77 24.50 -6.54
N TRP A 169 3.42 25.45 -5.87
CA TRP A 169 3.73 25.38 -4.44
C TRP A 169 3.47 26.74 -3.81
N GLU A 170 2.37 26.85 -3.06
CA GLU A 170 1.95 28.12 -2.46
C GLU A 170 1.82 27.99 -0.94
N TYR A 171 2.35 28.96 -0.20
CA TYR A 171 2.18 28.99 1.25
C TYR A 171 0.79 29.52 1.58
N ALA A 172 -0.11 28.64 2.01
CA ALA A 172 -1.39 29.03 2.60
C ALA A 172 -1.18 29.58 4.02
N LEU A 173 -0.21 29.01 4.75
CA LEU A 173 0.26 29.54 6.03
C LEU A 173 1.77 29.37 6.14
N ARG A 174 2.45 30.46 6.53
CA ARG A 174 3.88 30.48 6.86
C ARG A 174 4.07 31.01 8.28
N GLY A 175 3.59 30.24 9.26
CA GLY A 175 3.62 30.62 10.68
C GLY A 175 4.83 30.05 11.41
N PRO A 176 5.14 30.54 12.62
CA PRO A 176 6.20 29.95 13.44
C PRO A 176 5.82 28.56 14.00
N GLU A 177 4.53 28.25 14.17
CA GLU A 177 4.08 26.98 14.76
C GLU A 177 3.98 25.83 13.75
N HIS A 178 3.51 26.14 12.53
CA HIS A 178 3.41 25.17 11.45
C HIS A 178 3.32 25.86 10.10
N PHE A 179 3.64 25.08 9.07
CA PHE A 179 3.56 25.48 7.68
C PHE A 179 2.41 24.72 7.04
N ARG A 180 1.57 25.43 6.30
CA ARG A 180 0.54 24.84 5.44
C ARG A 180 0.79 25.25 4.00
N ILE A 181 1.04 24.28 3.15
CA ILE A 181 1.41 24.50 1.76
C ILE A 181 0.31 23.91 0.89
N GLU A 182 -0.22 24.70 -0.02
CA GLU A 182 -1.03 24.23 -1.15
C GLU A 182 -0.11 23.67 -2.24
N ILE A 183 -0.38 22.44 -2.64
CA ILE A 183 0.31 21.76 -3.74
C ILE A 183 -0.74 21.45 -4.81
N ALA A 184 -0.58 22.00 -6.01
CA ALA A 184 -1.48 21.73 -7.13
C ALA A 184 -0.74 21.14 -8.32
N ARG A 185 -1.42 20.28 -9.09
CA ARG A 185 -0.91 19.81 -10.38
C ARG A 185 -1.31 20.81 -11.47
N VAL A 186 -0.33 21.48 -12.07
CA VAL A 186 -0.56 22.51 -13.09
C VAL A 186 -0.32 22.03 -14.52
N ALA A 187 0.37 20.91 -14.69
CA ALA A 187 0.57 20.29 -15.99
C ALA A 187 0.45 18.76 -15.91
N ALA A 188 0.11 18.15 -17.06
CA ALA A 188 0.16 16.71 -17.20
C ALA A 188 1.62 16.22 -17.13
N PRO A 189 1.86 14.97 -16.72
CA PRO A 189 3.20 14.40 -16.74
C PRO A 189 3.82 14.57 -18.12
N ALA A 190 5.08 15.02 -18.15
CA ALA A 190 5.83 14.97 -19.40
C ALA A 190 5.81 13.51 -19.89
N ARG A 191 5.42 13.27 -21.14
CA ARG A 191 5.43 11.91 -21.70
C ARG A 191 6.85 11.36 -21.59
N ALA A 192 7.01 10.32 -20.77
CA ALA A 192 8.21 9.50 -20.71
C ALA A 192 8.33 8.61 -21.94
#